data_AF-A0A353EZH3-F1
#
_entry.id   AF-A0A353EZH3-F1
#
_cell.length_a   1.000
_cell.length_b   1.000
_cell.length_c   1.000
_cell.angle_alpha   90.00
_cell.angle_beta   90.00
_cell.angle_gamma   90.00
#
_symmetry.space_group_name_H-M   'P 1'
#
loop_
_entity.id
_entity.type
_entity.pdbx_description
1 polymer ?
#
loop_
_entity_poly.entity_id
_entity_poly.type
_entity_poly.pdbx_seq_one_letter_code
_entity_poly.pdbx_strand_id
1 'polypeptide(L)'
;VMLGTNGGLSPREETQGDRDYEALLSHLHRDAPNAKIYLCAPPHATENPACSNYGYAEQVRDAVEFVTAYAEKHGYPLIDVYHSGLFTVENEAVMQPNDGLHLSEIGYKTLADYIFQCIEEKTR
;
A
#
# COMPACT_ATOMS: atom_id res chain seq x y z
N VAL A 1 1.81 0.19 -8.26
CA VAL A 1 1.89 -1.15 -7.63
C VAL A 1 1.54 -0.99 -6.18
N MET A 2 0.49 -1.67 -5.71
CA MET A 2 0.08 -1.69 -4.30
C MET A 2 0.00 -3.16 -3.88
N LEU A 3 0.93 -3.60 -3.04
CA LEU A 3 1.03 -4.96 -2.53
C LEU A 3 1.52 -4.90 -1.06
N GLY A 4 1.49 -6.04 -0.38
CA GLY A 4 2.00 -6.19 0.98
C GLY A 4 0.94 -6.24 2.07
N THR A 5 -0.33 -5.91 1.77
CA THR A 5 -1.43 -6.06 2.72
C THR A 5 -1.56 -7.48 3.25
N ASN A 6 -1.29 -8.50 2.43
CA ASN A 6 -1.34 -9.92 2.80
C ASN A 6 -0.01 -10.44 3.40
N GLY A 7 0.87 -9.53 3.82
CA GLY A 7 2.20 -9.85 4.32
C GLY A 7 3.19 -10.27 3.23
N GLY A 8 4.29 -10.86 3.68
CA GLY A 8 5.37 -11.34 2.82
C GLY A 8 6.42 -10.30 2.45
N LEU A 9 6.23 -9.03 2.82
CA LEU A 9 7.26 -7.98 2.72
C LEU A 9 7.83 -7.71 4.10
N SER A 10 9.14 -7.49 4.21
CA SER A 10 9.77 -7.18 5.50
C SER A 10 10.81 -6.07 5.39
N PRO A 11 10.77 -5.07 6.30
CA PRO A 11 11.81 -4.04 6.36
C PRO A 11 13.06 -4.51 7.10
N ARG A 12 13.01 -5.68 7.78
CA ARG A 12 14.04 -6.14 8.72
C ARG A 12 14.99 -7.16 8.12
N GLU A 13 14.46 -8.11 7.36
CA GLU A 13 15.23 -9.19 6.74
C GLU A 13 14.70 -9.48 5.33
N GLU A 14 15.57 -9.97 4.44
CA GLU A 14 15.14 -10.30 3.08
C GLU A 14 14.25 -11.55 3.07
N THR A 15 13.03 -11.39 2.59
CA THR A 15 12.04 -12.44 2.44
C THR A 15 11.88 -12.87 0.98
N GLN A 16 11.12 -13.94 0.73
CA GLN A 16 10.75 -14.31 -0.64
C GLN A 16 9.85 -13.24 -1.28
N GLY A 17 8.96 -12.60 -0.53
CA GLY A 17 8.10 -11.56 -1.09
C GLY A 17 8.88 -10.31 -1.50
N ASP A 18 9.96 -9.96 -0.80
CA ASP A 18 10.83 -8.84 -1.22
C ASP A 18 11.50 -9.15 -2.57
N ARG A 19 12.00 -10.39 -2.74
CA ARG A 19 12.59 -10.84 -4.02
C ARG A 19 11.55 -10.89 -5.14
N ASP A 20 10.34 -11.36 -4.85
CA ASP A 20 9.25 -11.40 -5.83
C ASP A 20 8.79 -9.98 -6.21
N TYR A 21 8.82 -9.04 -5.26
CA TYR A 21 8.51 -7.63 -5.48
C TYR A 21 9.55 -6.99 -6.41
N GLU A 22 10.84 -7.21 -6.17
CA GLU A 22 11.91 -6.75 -7.06
C GLU A 22 11.81 -7.38 -8.46
N ALA A 23 11.55 -8.70 -8.54
CA ALA A 23 11.37 -9.40 -9.81
C ALA A 23 10.17 -8.84 -10.60
N LEU A 24 9.05 -8.56 -9.93
CA LEU A 24 7.88 -7.91 -10.53
C LEU A 24 8.26 -6.55 -11.14
N LEU A 25 8.93 -5.68 -10.38
CA LEU A 25 9.32 -4.35 -10.86
C LEU A 25 10.30 -4.42 -12.04
N SER A 26 11.26 -5.35 -11.99
CA SER A 26 12.18 -5.61 -13.10
C SER A 26 11.43 -6.03 -14.37
N HIS A 27 10.45 -6.93 -14.24
CA HIS A 27 9.60 -7.33 -15.37
C HIS A 27 8.76 -6.19 -15.91
N LEU A 28 8.13 -5.39 -15.05
CA LEU A 28 7.36 -4.21 -15.48
C LEU A 28 8.23 -3.22 -16.26
N HIS A 29 9.46 -2.96 -15.79
CA HIS A 29 10.38 -2.07 -16.48
C HIS A 29 10.84 -2.63 -17.84
N ARG A 30 11.12 -3.94 -17.91
CA ARG A 30 11.49 -4.60 -19.18
C ARG A 30 10.34 -4.55 -20.19
N ASP A 31 9.13 -4.84 -19.75
CA ASP A 31 7.97 -5.00 -20.63
C ASP A 31 7.39 -3.64 -21.05
N ALA A 32 7.57 -2.59 -20.23
CA ALA A 32 7.14 -1.22 -20.52
C ALA A 32 8.22 -0.19 -20.09
N PRO A 33 9.33 -0.06 -20.85
CA PRO A 33 10.50 0.73 -20.44
C PRO A 33 10.23 2.24 -20.29
N ASN A 34 9.19 2.75 -20.95
CA ASN A 34 8.81 4.16 -20.87
C ASN A 34 7.68 4.43 -19.85
N ALA A 35 7.16 3.39 -19.18
CA ALA A 35 6.09 3.56 -18.21
C ALA A 35 6.64 4.15 -16.90
N LYS A 36 5.89 5.11 -16.33
CA LYS A 36 6.14 5.61 -14.98
C LYS A 36 5.48 4.68 -13.97
N ILE A 37 6.29 4.03 -13.14
CA ILE A 37 5.81 3.13 -12.09
C ILE A 37 5.68 3.91 -10.79
N TYR A 38 4.47 3.96 -10.23
CA TYR A 38 4.23 4.47 -8.88
C TYR A 38 4.16 3.29 -7.91
N LEU A 39 4.88 3.37 -6.79
CA LEU A 39 4.72 2.44 -5.68
C LEU A 39 3.72 3.05 -4.68
N CYS A 40 2.79 2.23 -4.20
CA CYS A 40 1.76 2.69 -3.28
C CYS A 40 1.85 1.87 -1.99
N ALA A 41 2.14 2.53 -0.87
CA ALA A 41 2.01 1.88 0.43
C ALA A 41 0.53 1.59 0.70
N PRO A 42 0.17 0.41 1.27
CA PRO A 42 -1.22 0.04 1.50
C PRO A 42 -1.89 0.91 2.58
N PRO A 43 -3.23 1.01 2.61
CA PRO A 43 -3.95 1.68 3.69
C PRO A 43 -3.82 0.90 5.02
N HIS A 44 -4.26 1.53 6.10
CA HIS A 44 -4.48 0.92 7.42
C HIS A 44 -5.19 -0.45 7.35
N ALA A 45 -4.90 -1.33 8.30
CA ALA A 45 -5.67 -2.54 8.56
C ALA A 45 -6.03 -2.60 10.05
N THR A 46 -7.20 -3.17 10.33
CA THR A 46 -7.80 -3.19 11.67
C THR A 46 -6.91 -3.77 12.75
N GLU A 47 -6.94 -3.11 13.91
CA GLU A 47 -6.42 -3.63 15.18
C GLU A 47 -7.55 -4.13 16.09
N ASN A 48 -8.80 -4.13 15.61
CA ASN A 48 -9.95 -4.57 16.38
C ASN A 48 -10.05 -6.11 16.35
N PRO A 49 -9.94 -6.80 17.51
CA PRO A 49 -10.02 -8.27 17.58
C PRO A 49 -11.39 -8.84 17.19
N ALA A 50 -12.43 -8.01 17.05
CA ALA A 50 -13.74 -8.42 16.57
C ALA A 50 -13.83 -8.57 15.03
N CYS A 51 -12.90 -7.98 14.28
CA CYS A 51 -12.90 -8.03 12.81
C CYS A 51 -12.13 -9.27 12.31
N SER A 52 -12.56 -9.85 11.18
CA SER A 52 -11.99 -11.11 10.68
C SER A 52 -10.55 -11.01 10.18
N ASN A 53 -10.08 -9.82 9.79
CA ASN A 53 -8.68 -9.59 9.42
C ASN A 53 -7.86 -8.96 10.55
N TYR A 54 -8.30 -9.12 11.81
CA TYR A 54 -7.42 -8.86 12.94
C TYR A 54 -6.10 -9.63 12.81
N GLY A 55 -4.97 -8.96 13.10
CA GLY A 55 -3.62 -9.51 12.95
C GLY A 55 -2.91 -9.10 11.66
N TYR A 56 -3.59 -8.44 10.73
CA TYR A 56 -2.97 -7.90 9.50
C TYR A 56 -2.27 -6.55 9.71
N ALA A 57 -2.58 -5.83 10.79
CA ALA A 57 -2.01 -4.51 11.06
C ALA A 57 -0.47 -4.49 11.09
N GLU A 58 0.17 -5.51 11.67
CA GLU A 58 1.64 -5.61 11.68
C GLU A 58 2.20 -5.88 10.27
N GLN A 59 1.54 -6.75 9.50
CA GLN A 59 1.94 -7.04 8.12
C GLN A 59 1.84 -5.79 7.23
N VAL A 60 0.78 -5.01 7.40
CA VAL A 60 0.61 -3.72 6.73
C VAL A 60 1.72 -2.76 7.13
N ARG A 61 2.06 -2.64 8.42
CA ARG A 61 3.17 -1.77 8.87
C ARG A 61 4.50 -2.18 8.25
N ASP A 62 4.82 -3.47 8.25
CA ASP A 62 6.04 -4.00 7.63
C ASP A 62 6.06 -3.69 6.13
N ALA A 63 4.94 -3.87 5.43
CA ALA A 63 4.81 -3.52 4.02
C ALA A 63 4.97 -2.02 3.75
N VAL A 64 4.40 -1.15 4.59
CA VAL A 64 4.53 0.31 4.47
C VAL A 64 6.00 0.73 4.60
N GLU A 65 6.70 0.21 5.60
CA GLU A 65 8.12 0.51 5.83
C GLU A 65 8.98 0.00 4.66
N PHE A 66 8.76 -1.25 4.23
CA PHE A 66 9.47 -1.83 3.09
C PHE A 66 9.23 -1.03 1.79
N VAL A 67 7.97 -0.78 1.42
CA VAL A 67 7.64 -0.10 0.16
C VAL A 67 8.18 1.34 0.15
N THR A 68 8.12 2.03 1.28
CA THR A 68 8.65 3.39 1.42
C THR A 68 10.16 3.40 1.23
N ALA A 69 10.89 2.54 1.95
CA ALA A 69 12.35 2.44 1.85
C ALA A 69 12.78 1.98 0.45
N TYR A 70 12.06 1.04 -0.15
CA TYR A 70 12.34 0.55 -1.51
C TYR A 70 12.12 1.66 -2.54
N ALA A 71 11.02 2.42 -2.43
CA ALA A 71 10.75 3.53 -3.32
C ALA A 71 11.86 4.59 -3.26
N GLU A 72 12.29 4.97 -2.05
CA GLU A 72 13.37 5.93 -1.85
C GLU A 72 14.70 5.41 -2.43
N LYS A 73 15.11 4.20 -2.05
CA LYS A 73 16.37 3.58 -2.47
C LYS A 73 16.50 3.47 -3.99
N HIS A 74 15.40 3.15 -4.67
CA HIS A 74 15.38 2.89 -6.11
C HIS A 74 14.82 4.07 -6.94
N GLY A 75 14.50 5.20 -6.30
CA GLY A 75 14.04 6.41 -6.99
C GLY A 75 12.64 6.31 -7.60
N TYR A 76 11.76 5.45 -7.06
CA TYR A 76 10.38 5.37 -7.51
C TYR A 76 9.51 6.45 -6.85
N PRO A 77 8.54 7.04 -7.58
CA PRO A 77 7.48 7.83 -6.98
C PRO A 77 6.66 7.00 -5.98
N LEU A 78 6.56 7.48 -4.74
CA LEU A 78 5.73 6.91 -3.69
C LEU A 78 4.37 7.62 -3.59
N ILE A 79 3.31 6.85 -3.41
CA ILE A 79 1.98 7.27 -2.94
C ILE A 79 1.74 6.61 -1.58
N ASP A 80 1.84 7.39 -0.51
CA ASP A 80 1.74 6.89 0.85
C ASP A 80 0.29 6.97 1.36
N VAL A 81 -0.48 5.90 1.09
CA VAL A 81 -1.88 5.83 1.51
C VAL A 81 -1.98 5.66 3.03
N TYR A 82 -1.05 4.93 3.64
CA TYR A 82 -1.06 4.65 5.08
C TYR A 82 -1.02 5.93 5.91
N HIS A 83 -0.10 6.85 5.57
CA HIS A 83 0.04 8.12 6.29
C HIS A 83 -0.82 9.27 5.71
N SER A 84 -1.76 8.98 4.81
CA SER A 84 -2.65 9.99 4.22
C SER A 84 -3.64 10.61 5.22
N GLY A 85 -3.89 9.93 6.35
CA GLY A 85 -4.93 10.31 7.32
C GLY A 85 -6.37 10.00 6.86
N LEU A 86 -6.55 9.35 5.70
CA LEU A 86 -7.87 9.03 5.14
C LEU A 86 -8.45 7.70 5.62
N PHE A 87 -7.59 6.78 6.06
CA PHE A 87 -7.96 5.45 6.54
C PHE A 87 -7.42 5.29 7.95
N THR A 88 -8.30 5.33 8.95
CA THR A 88 -7.92 5.32 10.37
C THR A 88 -8.84 4.42 11.17
N VAL A 89 -8.43 4.11 12.40
CA VAL A 89 -9.24 3.32 13.35
C VAL A 89 -10.60 3.99 13.59
N GLU A 90 -10.65 5.32 13.64
CA GLU A 90 -11.87 6.09 13.92
C GLU A 90 -12.91 6.02 12.79
N ASN A 91 -12.45 5.83 11.55
CA ASN A 91 -13.33 5.80 10.37
C ASN A 91 -13.48 4.40 9.75
N GLU A 92 -12.92 3.37 10.38
CA GLU A 92 -12.94 1.98 9.92
C GLU A 92 -14.37 1.48 9.64
N ALA A 93 -15.34 1.83 10.50
CA ALA A 93 -16.74 1.44 10.33
C ALA A 93 -17.40 1.99 9.05
N VAL A 94 -16.77 2.95 8.37
CA VAL A 94 -17.21 3.50 7.09
C VAL A 94 -16.27 3.06 5.96
N MET A 95 -14.96 3.16 6.19
CA MET A 95 -13.96 2.90 5.16
C MET A 95 -13.71 1.41 4.93
N GLN A 96 -13.75 0.59 5.97
CA GLN A 96 -13.44 -0.85 5.98
C GLN A 96 -14.48 -1.67 6.79
N PRO A 97 -15.79 -1.52 6.50
CA PRO A 97 -16.85 -1.90 7.43
C PRO A 97 -17.03 -3.41 7.63
N ASN A 98 -16.58 -4.24 6.69
CA ASN A 98 -16.92 -5.66 6.69
C ASN A 98 -15.94 -6.50 7.50
N ASP A 99 -14.65 -6.27 7.29
CA ASP A 99 -13.59 -7.13 7.81
C ASP A 99 -12.36 -6.35 8.33
N GLY A 100 -12.43 -5.01 8.32
CA GLY A 100 -11.35 -4.16 8.76
C GLY A 100 -10.13 -4.13 7.83
N LEU A 101 -10.26 -4.63 6.59
CA LEU A 101 -9.17 -4.64 5.60
C LEU A 101 -9.65 -4.13 4.24
N HIS A 102 -10.70 -4.75 3.70
CA HIS A 102 -11.24 -4.41 2.38
C HIS A 102 -12.11 -3.17 2.49
N LEU A 103 -11.96 -2.29 1.49
CA LEU A 103 -12.63 -1.01 1.49
C LEU A 103 -14.11 -1.15 1.12
N SER A 104 -14.95 -0.28 1.66
CA SER A 104 -16.31 -0.07 1.14
C SER A 104 -16.28 0.64 -0.21
N GLU A 105 -17.45 0.82 -0.84
CA GLU A 105 -17.59 1.67 -2.03
C GLU A 105 -17.01 3.07 -1.78
N ILE A 106 -17.35 3.68 -0.64
CA ILE A 106 -16.84 5.00 -0.24
C ILE A 106 -15.32 4.92 -0.03
N GLY A 107 -14.83 3.90 0.65
CA GLY A 107 -13.40 3.72 0.88
C GLY A 107 -12.60 3.60 -0.43
N TYR A 108 -13.07 2.80 -1.39
CA TYR A 108 -12.43 2.68 -2.70
C TYR A 108 -12.49 3.99 -3.49
N LYS A 109 -13.59 4.73 -3.41
CA LYS A 109 -13.69 6.05 -4.03
C LYS A 109 -12.65 7.02 -3.42
N THR A 110 -12.57 7.09 -2.09
CA THR A 110 -11.60 7.93 -1.38
C THR A 110 -10.16 7.56 -1.75
N LEU A 111 -9.86 6.25 -1.85
CA LEU A 111 -8.55 5.78 -2.27
C LEU A 111 -8.21 6.24 -3.69
N ALA A 112 -9.15 6.07 -4.63
CA ALA A 112 -8.96 6.44 -6.02
C ALA A 112 -8.76 7.96 -6.18
N ASP A 113 -9.57 8.76 -5.50
CA ASP A 113 -9.46 10.23 -5.51
C ASP A 113 -8.09 10.68 -4.98
N TYR A 114 -7.61 10.08 -3.88
CA TYR A 114 -6.29 10.39 -3.30
C TYR A 114 -5.14 10.03 -4.25
N ILE A 115 -5.17 8.82 -4.82
CA ILE A 115 -4.17 8.38 -5.79
C ILE A 115 -4.14 9.33 -7.00
N PHE A 116 -5.31 9.72 -7.51
CA PHE A 116 -5.42 10.66 -8.61
C PHE A 116 -4.78 12.02 -8.28
N GLN A 117 -5.07 12.58 -7.11
CA GLN A 117 -4.48 13.84 -6.65
C GLN A 117 -2.95 13.75 -6.54
N CYS A 118 -2.42 12.69 -5.94
CA CYS A 118 -0.97 12.49 -5.83
C CYS A 118 -0.29 12.38 -7.20
N ILE A 119 -0.95 11.80 -8.19
CA ILE A 119 -0.42 11.71 -9.56
C ILE A 119 -0.43 13.08 -10.21
N GLU A 120 -1.56 13.80 -10.17
CA GLU A 120 -1.72 15.14 -10.75
C GLU A 120 -0.72 16.15 -10.19
N GLU A 121 -0.57 16.21 -8.86
CA GLU A 121 0.38 17.11 -8.19
C GLU A 121 1.83 16.84 -8.59
N LYS A 122 2.20 15.56 -8.80
CA LYS A 122 3.54 15.16 -9.22
C LYS A 122 3.78 15.31 -10.74
N THR A 123 2.78 15.72 -11.50
CA THR A 123 2.89 15.99 -12.95
C THR A 123 2.86 17.48 -13.29
N ARG A 124 2.62 18.35 -12.31
CA ARG A 124 2.74 19.81 -12.42
C ARG A 124 4.14 20.26 -12.02
#